data_AF-A0A2E1ABA0-F1
#
_entry.id   AF-A0A2E1ABA0-F1
#
_cell.length_a   1.000
_cell.length_b   1.000
_cell.length_c   1.000
_cell.angle_alpha   90.00
_cell.angle_beta   90.00
_cell.angle_gamma   90.00
#
_symmetry.space_group_name_H-M   'P 1'
#
loop_
_entity.id
_entity.type
_entity.pdbx_description
1 polymer ?
#
loop_
_entity_poly.entity_id
_entity_poly.type
_entity_poly.pdbx_seq_one_letter_code
_entity_poly.pdbx_strand_id
1 'polypeptide(L)' 'MKSVLNFIAHNERLHWMLGIFGNFSFFLGSILFLSDEWETVGVWLFILGSGGMLISSLGKFAAWRGRQPD' A
#
# COMPACT_ATOMS: atom_id res chain seq x y z
N MET A 1 -1.45 -17.34 -5.56
CA MET A 1 -1.16 -16.17 -4.70
C MET A 1 0.34 -15.89 -4.48
N LYS A 2 1.23 -16.89 -4.44
CA LYS A 2 2.68 -16.68 -4.23
C LYS A 2 3.39 -15.84 -5.33
N SER A 3 2.86 -15.83 -6.56
CA SER A 3 3.48 -15.15 -7.71
C SER A 3 3.51 -13.62 -7.57
N VAL A 4 2.40 -13.01 -7.16
CA VAL A 4 2.30 -11.55 -7.00
C VAL A 4 3.15 -11.05 -5.83
N LEU A 5 3.13 -11.77 -4.71
CA LEU A 5 3.94 -11.43 -3.54
C LEU A 5 5.44 -11.52 -3.83
N ASN A 6 5.89 -12.57 -4.54
CA ASN A 6 7.29 -12.69 -4.95
C ASN A 6 7.69 -11.62 -5.97
N PHE A 7 6.80 -11.27 -6.91
CA PHE A 7 7.05 -10.20 -7.88
C PHE A 7 7.22 -8.83 -7.19
N ILE A 8 6.41 -8.52 -6.17
CA ILE A 8 6.51 -7.28 -5.41
C ILE A 8 7.74 -7.27 -4.49
N ALA A 9 8.09 -8.42 -3.90
CA ALA A 9 9.27 -8.54 -3.05
C ALA A 9 10.59 -8.39 -3.81
N HIS A 10 10.64 -8.84 -5.07
CA HIS A 10 11.86 -8.75 -5.90
C HIS A 10 12.09 -7.35 -6.49
N ASN A 11 11.03 -6.54 -6.62
CA ASN A 11 11.10 -5.21 -7.19
C ASN A 11 11.06 -4.12 -6.10
N GLU A 12 12.20 -3.82 -5.49
CA GLU A 12 12.33 -2.76 -4.46
C GLU A 12 11.73 -1.42 -4.89
N ARG A 13 11.88 -1.07 -6.18
CA ARG A 13 11.34 0.16 -6.76
C ARG A 13 9.81 0.21 -6.74
N LEU A 14 9.17 -0.93 -7.02
CA LEU A 14 7.71 -1.06 -7.02
C LEU A 14 7.16 -0.93 -5.60
N HIS A 15 7.91 -1.46 -4.63
CA HIS A 15 7.63 -1.32 -3.22
C HIS A 15 7.65 0.13 -2.74
N TRP A 16 8.69 0.88 -3.13
CA TRP A 16 8.81 2.30 -2.83
C TRP A 16 7.71 3.13 -3.49
N MET A 17 7.39 2.85 -4.76
CA MET A 17 6.31 3.54 -5.48
C MET A 17 4.94 3.26 -4.86
N LEU A 18 4.64 2.01 -4.49
CA LEU A 18 3.39 1.64 -3.79
C LEU A 18 3.31 2.30 -2.41
N GLY A 19 4.43 2.38 -1.69
CA GLY A 19 4.50 3.06 -0.41
C GLY A 19 4.24 4.57 -0.52
N ILE A 20 4.89 5.25 -1.47
CA ILE A 20 4.73 6.70 -1.69
C ILE A 20 3.31 7.00 -2.18
N PHE A 21 2.84 6.29 -3.21
CA PHE A 21 1.50 6.45 -3.76
C PHE A 21 0.42 6.16 -2.71
N GLY A 22 0.62 5.09 -1.92
CA GLY A 22 -0.29 4.69 -0.85
C GLY A 22 -0.40 5.75 0.24
N ASN A 23 0.73 6.25 0.74
CA ASN A 23 0.76 7.31 1.76
C ASN A 23 0.17 8.63 1.25
N PHE A 24 0.47 9.01 0.01
CA PHE A 24 -0.05 10.24 -0.57
C PHE A 24 -1.58 10.19 -0.76
N SER A 25 -2.08 9.07 -1.29
CA SER A 25 -3.53 8.86 -1.45
C SER A 25 -4.24 8.82 -0.10
N PHE A 26 -3.65 8.18 0.91
CA PHE A 26 -4.18 8.16 2.27
C PHE A 26 -4.26 9.57 2.88
N PHE A 27 -3.21 10.38 2.72
CA PHE A 27 -3.18 11.76 3.21
C PHE A 27 -4.25 12.63 2.52
N LEU A 28 -4.33 12.58 1.20
CA LEU A 28 -5.36 13.32 0.44
C LEU A 28 -6.77 12.86 0.79
N GLY A 29 -6.99 11.54 0.88
CA GLY A 29 -8.28 10.99 1.28
C GLY A 29 -8.72 11.46 2.66
N SER A 30 -7.77 11.54 3.60
CA SER A 30 -8.02 12.04 4.96
C SER A 30 -8.38 13.53 4.99
N ILE A 31 -7.82 14.34 4.09
CA ILE A 31 -8.20 15.75 3.94
C ILE A 31 -9.61 15.87 3.34
N LEU A 32 -9.94 15.04 2.35
CA LEU A 32 -11.26 15.08 1.70
C LEU A 32 -12.40 14.67 2.64
N PHE A 33 -12.12 13.90 3.70
CA PHE A 33 -13.10 13.63 4.77
C PHE A 33 -13.56 14.87 5.54
N LEU A 34 -12.89 16.02 5.41
CA LEU A 34 -13.33 17.27 6.01
C LEU A 34 -14.49 17.93 5.24
N SER A 35 -14.87 17.41 4.08
CA SER A 35 -15.93 17.96 3.24
C SER A 35 -16.94 16.89 2.86
N ASP A 36 -18.20 17.08 3.25
CA ASP A 36 -19.31 16.15 2.96
C ASP A 36 -19.46 15.86 1.46
N GLU A 37 -19.23 16.86 0.59
CA GLU A 37 -19.33 16.71 -0.87
C GLU A 37 -18.24 15.80 -1.47
N TRP A 38 -17.07 15.72 -0.82
CA TRP A 38 -15.91 14.96 -1.30
C TRP A 38 -15.67 13.66 -0.54
N GLU A 39 -16.53 13.33 0.42
CA GLU A 39 -16.37 12.18 1.31
C GLU A 39 -16.21 10.88 0.51
N THR A 40 -17.03 10.66 -0.52
CA THR A 40 -16.95 9.45 -1.35
C THR A 40 -15.59 9.33 -2.05
N VAL A 41 -15.05 10.43 -2.58
CA VAL A 41 -13.72 10.44 -3.21
C VAL A 41 -12.63 10.22 -2.15
N GLY A 42 -12.80 10.80 -0.97
CA GLY A 42 -11.95 10.58 0.20
C GLY A 42 -11.89 9.11 0.60
N VAL A 43 -13.04 8.44 0.65
CA VAL A 43 -13.15 7.00 0.97
C VAL A 43 -12.38 6.17 -0.05
N TRP A 44 -12.55 6.45 -1.35
CA TRP A 44 -11.82 5.71 -2.38
C TRP A 44 -10.30 5.93 -2.32
N LEU A 45 -9.85 7.16 -2.12
CA LEU A 45 -8.43 7.47 -1.92
C LEU A 45 -7.87 6.79 -0.66
N PHE A 46 -8.67 6.73 0.41
CA PHE A 46 -8.32 6.02 1.64
C PHE A 46 -8.21 4.51 1.42
N ILE A 47 -9.17 3.88 0.75
CA ILE A 47 -9.17 2.44 0.43
C ILE A 47 -7.95 2.09 -0.44
N LEU A 48 -7.73 2.83 -1.52
CA LEU A 48 -6.60 2.59 -2.42
C LEU A 48 -5.27 2.87 -1.74
N GLY A 49 -5.19 3.94 -0.95
CA GLY A 49 -3.99 4.34 -0.21
C GLY A 49 -3.59 3.31 0.84
N SER A 50 -4.52 2.97 1.73
CA SER A 50 -4.31 1.96 2.79
C SER A 50 -4.11 0.55 2.23
N GLY A 51 -4.82 0.18 1.16
CA GLY A 51 -4.63 -1.08 0.46
C GLY A 51 -3.23 -1.22 -0.15
N GLY A 52 -2.71 -0.17 -0.79
CA GLY A 52 -1.34 -0.12 -1.31
C GLY A 52 -0.29 -0.30 -0.20
N MET A 53 -0.47 0.36 0.94
CA MET A 53 0.41 0.22 2.10
C MET A 53 0.35 -1.19 2.71
N LEU A 54 -0.83 -1.81 2.76
CA LEU A 54 -0.99 -3.18 3.24
C LEU A 54 -0.25 -4.18 2.34
N ILE A 55 -0.42 -4.07 1.02
CA ILE A 55 0.28 -4.94 0.04
C ILE A 55 1.80 -4.77 0.17
N SER A 56 2.27 -3.53 0.31
CA SER A 56 3.68 -3.22 0.58
C SER A 56 4.15 -3.92 1.87
N SER A 57 3.47 -3.73 3.00
CA SER A 57 3.85 -4.36 4.27
C SER A 57 3.92 -5.89 4.20
N LEU A 58 2.92 -6.52 3.55
CA LEU A 58 2.87 -7.97 3.34
C LEU A 58 4.02 -8.47 2.46
N GLY A 59 4.42 -7.71 1.43
CA GLY A 59 5.59 -8.02 0.61
C GLY A 59 6.89 -8.04 1.42
N LYS A 60 7.09 -7.04 2.31
CA LYS A 60 8.28 -7.01 3.20
C LYS A 60 8.27 -8.20 4.15
N PHE A 61 7.11 -8.50 4.73
CA PHE A 61 6.97 -9.61 5.66
C PHE A 61 7.23 -10.96 5.01
N ALA A 62 6.73 -11.19 3.80
CA ALA A 62 7.00 -12.40 3.03
C ALA A 62 8.49 -12.53 2.69
N ALA A 63 9.14 -11.44 2.26
CA ALA A 63 10.58 -11.40 1.99
C ALA A 63 11.42 -11.67 3.25
N TRP A 64 11.04 -11.09 4.38
CA TRP A 64 11.67 -11.34 5.68
C TRP A 64 11.53 -12.80 6.10
N ARG A 65 10.33 -13.38 5.98
CA ARG A 65 10.09 -14.79 6.34
C ARG A 65 10.91 -15.76 5.48
N GLY A 66 11.13 -15.45 4.20
CA GLY A 66 11.99 -16.26 3.33
C GLY A 66 13.49 -16.18 3.63
N ARG A 67 13.93 -15.25 4.49
CA ARG A 67 15.33 -15.05 4.87
C ARG A 67 15.69 -15.59 6.26
N GLN A 68 14.78 -16.25 6.97
CA GLN A 68 15.15 -16.94 8.21
C GLN A 68 15.90 -18.23 7.85
N PRO A 69 17.16 -18.41 8.29
CA PRO A 69 17.77 -19.73 8.31
C PRO A 69 17.01 -20.61 9.32
N ASP A 70 16.77 -21.84 8.90
CA ASP A 70 16.16 -22.94 9.66
C ASP A 70 16.82 -23.21 11.01
#